data_AF-H6Q9R3-F1
#
_entry.id   AF-H6Q9R3-F1
#
_cell.length_a   1.000
_cell.length_b   1.000
_cell.length_c   1.000
_cell.angle_alpha   90.00
_cell.angle_beta   90.00
_cell.angle_gamma   90.00
#
_symmetry.space_group_name_H-M   'P 1'
#
loop_
_entity.id
_entity.type
_entity.pdbx_description
1 polymer ?
#
loop_
_entity_poly.entity_id
_entity_poly.type
_entity_poly.pdbx_seq_one_letter_code
_entity_poly.pdbx_strand_id
1 'polypeptide(L)'
;MNGDLVVFAFIALALLALFTYMFIRDLSNRPKSKPAEVYTVIKCGDGAERKRKYQEGDYVGKQAQDCPGGVVVGIYKEVPQE
;
A
#
# COMPACT_ATOMS: atom_id res chain seq x y z
N MET A 1 -43.14 18.77 -27.43
CA MET A 1 -43.02 17.57 -26.57
C MET A 1 -41.71 16.81 -26.72
N ASN A 2 -41.06 16.78 -27.91
CA ASN A 2 -39.78 16.06 -28.06
C ASN A 2 -38.54 16.87 -27.61
N GLY A 3 -38.61 18.21 -27.61
CA GLY A 3 -37.50 19.08 -27.22
C GLY A 3 -37.13 18.97 -25.74
N ASP A 4 -38.12 18.98 -24.85
CA ASP A 4 -37.90 18.82 -23.40
C ASP A 4 -37.23 17.48 -23.08
N LEU A 5 -37.64 16.42 -23.77
CA LEU A 5 -37.11 15.07 -23.59
C LEU A 5 -35.63 15.00 -23.96
N VAL A 6 -35.23 15.68 -25.05
CA VAL A 6 -33.82 15.81 -25.45
C VAL A 6 -33.03 16.62 -24.42
N VAL A 7 -33.59 17.72 -23.92
CA VAL A 7 -32.94 18.55 -22.89
C VAL A 7 -32.73 17.76 -21.60
N PHE A 8 -33.74 17.04 -21.12
CA PHE A 8 -33.62 16.18 -19.94
C PHE A 8 -32.60 15.05 -20.14
N ALA A 9 -32.55 14.46 -21.33
CA ALA A 9 -31.55 13.44 -21.65
C ALA A 9 -30.12 13.99 -21.56
N PHE A 10 -29.87 15.19 -22.09
CA PHE A 10 -28.56 15.84 -21.99
C PHE A 10 -28.17 16.18 -20.54
N ILE A 11 -29.11 16.69 -19.75
CA ILE A 11 -28.87 17.01 -18.33
C ILE A 11 -28.54 15.74 -17.55
N ALA A 12 -29.31 14.66 -17.76
CA ALA A 12 -29.05 13.38 -17.11
C ALA A 12 -27.66 12.82 -17.47
N LEU A 13 -27.27 12.94 -18.73
CA LEU A 13 -25.96 12.47 -19.21
C LEU A 13 -24.81 13.31 -18.62
N ALA A 14 -24.98 14.63 -18.52
CA ALA A 14 -24.03 15.52 -17.87
C ALA A 14 -23.86 15.21 -16.37
N LEU A 15 -24.96 14.98 -15.66
CA LEU A 15 -24.93 14.59 -14.25
C LEU A 15 -24.22 13.24 -14.08
N LEU A 16 -24.53 12.26 -14.93
CA LEU A 16 -23.90 10.94 -14.89
C LEU A 16 -22.38 11.03 -15.12
N ALA A 17 -21.94 11.85 -16.07
CA ALA A 17 -20.52 12.12 -16.30
C ALA A 17 -19.84 12.82 -15.10
N LEU A 18 -20.55 13.72 -14.43
CA LEU A 18 -20.05 14.41 -13.25
C LEU A 18 -19.89 13.44 -12.07
N PHE A 19 -20.87 12.57 -11.83
CA PHE A 19 -20.80 11.55 -10.79
C PHE A 19 -19.66 10.57 -11.07
N THR A 20 -19.55 10.02 -12.28
CA THR A 20 -18.46 9.09 -12.62
C THR A 20 -17.09 9.75 -12.45
N TYR A 21 -16.94 11.02 -12.84
CA TYR A 21 -15.71 11.78 -12.59
C TYR A 21 -15.41 11.93 -11.10
N MET A 22 -16.39 12.27 -10.27
CA MET A 22 -16.20 12.36 -8.81
C MET A 22 -15.80 11.01 -8.20
N PHE A 23 -16.43 9.92 -8.62
CA PHE A 23 -16.07 8.57 -8.15
C PHE A 23 -14.66 8.16 -8.57
N ILE A 24 -14.28 8.39 -9.83
CA ILE A 24 -12.91 8.09 -10.30
C ILE A 24 -11.88 8.93 -9.55
N ARG A 25 -12.18 10.22 -9.32
CA ARG A 25 -11.30 11.11 -8.57
C ARG A 25 -11.19 10.68 -7.10
N ASP A 26 -12.28 10.27 -6.47
CA ASP A 26 -12.26 9.71 -5.11
C ASP A 26 -11.44 8.43 -5.05
N LEU A 27 -11.67 7.48 -5.96
CA LEU A 27 -10.90 6.24 -6.05
C LEU A 27 -9.40 6.49 -6.32
N SER A 28 -9.06 7.50 -7.12
CA SER A 28 -7.68 7.88 -7.39
C SER A 28 -7.02 8.61 -6.21
N ASN A 29 -7.80 9.34 -5.41
CA ASN A 29 -7.32 10.05 -4.23
C ASN A 29 -7.35 9.20 -2.96
N ARG A 30 -8.00 8.03 -2.98
CA ARG A 30 -7.83 7.06 -1.90
C ARG A 30 -6.35 6.72 -1.84
N PRO A 31 -5.68 6.96 -0.70
CA PRO A 31 -4.32 6.51 -0.55
C PRO A 31 -4.35 5.02 -0.83
N LYS A 32 -3.60 4.58 -1.84
CA LYS A 32 -3.26 3.16 -1.97
C LYS A 32 -2.67 2.83 -0.61
N SER A 33 -3.45 2.18 0.25
CA SER A 33 -2.97 1.56 1.46
C SER A 33 -1.90 0.61 0.96
N LYS A 34 -0.65 1.05 0.99
CA LYS A 34 0.47 0.18 0.68
C LYS A 34 0.30 -0.97 1.65
N PRO A 35 0.19 -2.21 1.18
CA PRO A 35 0.04 -3.34 2.08
C PRO A 35 1.17 -3.23 3.09
N ALA A 36 0.83 -3.11 4.38
CA ALA A 36 1.75 -2.92 5.48
C ALA A 36 2.96 -3.87 5.31
N GLU A 37 4.09 -3.34 4.85
CA GLU A 37 5.23 -4.18 4.50
C GLU A 37 5.86 -4.69 5.80
N VAL A 38 6.06 -6.01 5.87
CA VAL A 38 6.73 -6.64 7.01
C VAL A 38 8.22 -6.70 6.68
N TYR A 39 9.04 -6.16 7.57
CA TYR A 39 10.50 -6.14 7.45
C TYR A 39 11.15 -6.86 8.61
N THR A 40 12.23 -7.58 8.31
CA THR A 40 13.10 -8.21 9.31
C THR A 40 14.34 -7.36 9.52
N VAL A 41 14.71 -7.18 10.77
CA VAL A 41 15.95 -6.50 11.17
C VAL A 41 16.96 -7.57 11.54
N ILE A 42 18.09 -7.54 10.86
CA ILE A 42 19.22 -8.43 11.07
C ILE A 42 20.34 -7.61 11.71
N LYS A 43 20.86 -8.10 12.83
CA LYS A 43 22.08 -7.57 13.43
C LYS A 43 23.25 -8.41 12.96
N CYS A 44 24.17 -7.77 12.25
CA CYS A 44 25.37 -8.38 11.70
C CYS A 44 26.49 -8.43 12.77
N GLY A 45 27.46 -9.32 12.60
CA GLY A 45 28.57 -9.50 13.54
C GLY A 45 29.53 -8.31 13.62
N ASP A 46 29.53 -7.44 12.60
CA ASP A 46 30.19 -6.13 12.56
C ASP A 46 29.44 -5.05 13.36
N GLY A 47 28.30 -5.40 13.97
CA GLY A 47 27.44 -4.49 14.72
C GLY A 47 26.46 -3.70 13.86
N ALA A 48 26.48 -3.85 12.54
CA ALA A 48 25.57 -3.15 11.64
C ALA A 48 24.17 -3.78 11.69
N GLU A 49 23.14 -2.94 11.63
CA GLU A 49 21.76 -3.40 11.49
C GLU A 49 21.32 -3.25 10.03
N ARG A 50 20.80 -4.33 9.45
CA ARG A 50 20.26 -4.37 8.09
C ARG A 50 18.78 -4.69 8.11
N LYS A 51 18.01 -3.92 7.36
CA LYS A 51 16.58 -4.17 7.14
C LYS A 51 16.43 -4.93 5.82
N ARG A 52 15.71 -6.04 5.84
CA ARG A 52 15.31 -6.76 4.62
C ARG A 52 13.82 -7.05 4.64
N LYS A 53 13.25 -7.29 3.46
CA LYS A 53 11.86 -7.73 3.34
C LYS A 53 11.68 -9.08 4.04
N TYR A 54 10.58 -9.24 4.78
CA TYR A 54 10.27 -10.51 5.44
C TYR A 54 10.23 -11.65 4.42
N GLN A 55 10.91 -12.75 4.75
CA GLN A 55 10.82 -14.01 4.01
C GLN A 55 10.04 -15.03 4.86
N GLU A 56 9.24 -15.87 4.21
CA GLU A 56 8.51 -16.92 4.90
C GLU A 56 9.48 -17.86 5.65
N GLY A 57 9.20 -18.09 6.94
CA GLY A 57 10.08 -18.87 7.81
C GLY A 57 11.20 -18.07 8.49
N ASP A 58 11.15 -16.74 8.45
CA ASP A 58 11.98 -15.89 9.33
C ASP A 58 11.40 -15.81 10.74
N TYR A 59 12.28 -15.98 11.73
CA TYR A 59 11.98 -15.86 13.15
C TYR A 59 13.16 -15.21 13.88
N VAL A 60 12.89 -14.58 15.02
CA VAL A 60 13.92 -13.94 15.85
C VAL A 60 14.90 -15.00 16.38
N GLY A 61 16.20 -14.75 16.24
CA GLY A 61 17.25 -15.71 16.59
C GLY A 61 17.70 -16.61 15.43
N LYS A 62 17.03 -16.56 14.27
CA LYS A 62 17.49 -17.25 13.06
C LYS A 62 18.79 -16.61 12.54
N GLN A 63 19.75 -17.44 12.14
CA GLN A 63 20.93 -16.96 11.43
C GLN A 63 20.54 -16.50 10.02
N ALA A 64 20.87 -15.27 9.69
CA ALA A 64 20.63 -14.67 8.38
C ALA A 64 21.92 -14.74 7.54
N GLN A 65 21.79 -15.15 6.29
CA GLN A 65 22.93 -15.27 5.36
C GLN A 65 23.31 -13.93 4.71
N ASP A 66 22.55 -12.85 4.96
CA ASP A 66 22.81 -11.52 4.37
C ASP A 66 24.11 -10.89 4.88
N CYS A 67 24.65 -11.37 6.00
CA CYS A 67 25.92 -10.92 6.55
C CYS A 67 26.58 -11.96 7.48
N PRO A 68 27.92 -11.93 7.63
CA PRO A 68 28.64 -12.85 8.51
C PRO A 68 28.19 -12.66 9.97
N GLY A 69 27.77 -13.75 10.62
CA GLY A 69 27.25 -13.70 12.00
C GLY A 69 25.92 -12.96 12.14
N GLY A 70 25.20 -12.75 11.04
CA GLY A 70 23.90 -12.09 11.05
C GLY A 70 22.86 -12.89 11.81
N VAL A 71 22.17 -12.25 12.76
CA VAL A 71 21.04 -12.83 13.49
C VAL A 71 19.83 -11.92 13.34
N VAL A 72 18.66 -12.50 13.06
CA VAL A 72 17.39 -11.77 13.05
C VAL A 72 17.08 -11.33 14.48
N VAL A 73 17.04 -10.03 14.73
CA VAL A 73 16.75 -9.45 16.05
C VAL A 73 15.31 -9.00 16.20
N GLY A 74 14.60 -8.78 15.09
CA GLY A 74 13.20 -8.35 15.15
C GLY A 74 12.48 -8.47 13.81
N ILE A 75 11.16 -8.59 13.89
CA ILE A 75 10.24 -8.59 12.75
C ILE A 75 9.21 -7.52 13.04
N TYR A 76 9.13 -6.52 12.16
CA TYR A 76 8.29 -5.36 12.33
C TYR A 76 7.33 -5.26 11.16
N LYS A 77 6.13 -4.78 11.42
CA LYS A 77 5.13 -4.46 10.41
C LYS A 77 5.05 -2.94 10.32
N GLU A 78 5.23 -2.38 9.12
CA GLU A 78 4.97 -0.95 8.93
C GLU A 78 3.50 -0.68 9.23
N VAL A 79 3.24 0.13 10.25
CA VAL A 79 1.90 0.66 10.50
C VAL A 79 1.80 1.95 9.69
N PRO A 80 0.84 2.09 8.78
CA PRO A 80 0.63 3.37 8.10
C PRO A 80 0.37 4.45 9.15
N GLN A 81 1.18 5.52 9.15
CA GLN A 81 0.89 6.71 9.95
C GLN A 81 -0.39 7.35 9.40
N GLU A 82 -1.40 7.47 10.26
CA GLU A 82 -2.65 8.19 9.99
C GLU A 82 -2.44 9.71 9.92
#